data_AF-A0A9E2UA44-F1
#
_entry.id   AF-A0A9E2UA44-F1
#
_cell.length_a   1.000
_cell.length_b   1.000
_cell.length_c   1.000
_cell.angle_alpha   90.00
_cell.angle_beta   90.00
_cell.angle_gamma   90.00
#
_symmetry.space_group_name_H-M   'P 1'
#
loop_
_entity.id
_entity.type
_entity.pdbx_description
1 polymer ?
#
loop_
_entity_poly.entity_id
_entity_poly.type
_entity_poly.pdbx_seq_one_letter_code
_entity_poly.pdbx_strand_id
1 'polypeptide(L)'
;QFCLKGVISPADAKRAAEIGCTGIVVSNHGGRQLDGSRASFDQLAEIVDAAGDRIDVFMDGGVQRGTHVLKALSVGAKAVGVGRYYLYPLAAAGQAGVERALGLMKAELERDMKLMGCIAIGQLSRDNLRFR
;
A
#
# COMPACT_ATOMS: atom_id res chain seq x y z
N GLN A 1 -5.15 19.89 -6.42
CA GLN A 1 -5.14 18.57 -5.75
C GLN A 1 -3.68 18.24 -5.40
N PHE A 2 -3.42 17.64 -4.23
CA PHE A 2 -2.07 17.24 -3.82
C PHE A 2 -2.14 16.04 -2.88
N CYS A 3 -1.02 15.31 -2.77
CA CYS A 3 -0.89 14.11 -1.93
C CYS A 3 0.29 14.26 -0.97
N LEU A 4 0.11 13.90 0.30
CA LEU A 4 1.19 13.88 1.29
C LEU A 4 1.75 12.48 1.48
N LYS A 5 3.06 12.31 1.28
CA LYS A 5 3.77 11.05 1.52
C LYS A 5 4.57 11.11 2.80
N GLY A 6 4.46 10.09 3.63
CA GLY A 6 5.18 10.01 4.91
C GLY A 6 4.28 10.14 6.13
N VAL A 7 2.96 10.08 5.94
CA VAL A 7 1.99 10.13 7.05
C VAL A 7 2.07 8.82 7.82
N ILE A 8 2.32 8.89 9.13
CA ILE A 8 2.45 7.69 9.99
C ILE A 8 1.59 7.78 11.26
N SER A 9 0.76 8.81 11.37
CA SER A 9 -0.15 9.02 12.50
C SER A 9 -1.59 9.30 12.02
N PRO A 10 -2.62 8.82 12.76
CA PRO A 10 -4.01 9.16 12.50
C PRO A 10 -4.31 10.67 12.60
N ALA A 11 -3.61 11.38 13.49
CA ALA A 11 -3.79 12.83 13.66
C ALA A 11 -3.38 13.59 12.40
N ASP A 12 -2.24 13.21 11.79
CA ASP A 12 -1.77 13.84 10.55
C ASP A 12 -2.68 13.51 9.36
N ALA A 13 -3.30 12.32 9.34
CA ALA A 13 -4.29 11.98 8.32
C ALA A 13 -5.52 12.89 8.37
N LYS A 14 -6.03 13.18 9.58
CA LYS A 14 -7.14 14.14 9.77
C LYS A 14 -6.74 15.54 9.32
N ARG A 15 -5.55 15.99 9.73
CA ARG A 15 -5.04 17.31 9.36
C ARG A 15 -4.78 17.44 7.86
N ALA A 16 -4.33 16.37 7.21
CA ALA A 16 -4.16 16.33 5.75
C ALA A 16 -5.49 16.62 5.04
N ALA A 17 -6.59 16.00 5.49
CA ALA A 17 -7.92 16.28 4.95
C ALA A 17 -8.33 17.76 5.18
N GLU A 18 -8.07 18.32 6.35
CA GLU A 18 -8.41 19.71 6.70
C GLU A 18 -7.69 20.74 5.84
N ILE A 19 -6.45 20.46 5.41
CA ILE A 19 -5.68 21.37 4.54
C ILE A 19 -5.97 21.18 3.05
N GLY A 20 -7.00 20.40 2.68
CA GLY A 20 -7.41 20.19 1.29
C GLY A 20 -6.55 19.18 0.51
N CYS A 21 -5.85 18.28 1.22
CA CYS A 21 -5.17 17.16 0.59
C CYS A 21 -6.19 16.21 -0.04
N THR A 22 -5.87 15.58 -1.18
CA THR A 22 -6.76 14.61 -1.84
C THR A 22 -6.34 13.17 -1.58
N GLY A 23 -5.15 12.96 -1.04
CA GLY A 23 -4.72 11.63 -0.64
C GLY A 23 -3.44 11.63 0.19
N ILE A 24 -3.19 10.54 0.88
CA ILE A 24 -2.00 10.35 1.71
C ILE A 24 -1.32 9.03 1.38
N VAL A 25 0.00 8.96 1.56
CA VAL A 25 0.76 7.71 1.49
C VAL A 25 1.30 7.39 2.88
N VAL A 26 0.79 6.30 3.46
CA VAL A 26 1.30 5.70 4.68
C VAL A 26 2.69 5.14 4.40
N SER A 27 3.71 5.76 4.98
CA SER A 27 5.10 5.51 4.62
C SER A 27 6.05 5.90 5.74
N ASN A 28 6.95 5.01 6.12
CA ASN A 28 8.15 5.34 6.90
C ASN A 28 9.39 5.56 5.99
N HIS A 29 9.16 5.86 4.71
CA HIS A 29 10.19 6.04 3.69
C HIS A 29 11.07 4.79 3.47
N GLY A 30 10.51 3.60 3.70
CA GLY A 30 11.21 2.33 3.55
C GLY A 30 12.32 2.12 4.57
N GLY A 31 12.12 2.63 5.79
CA GLY A 31 13.05 2.54 6.92
C GLY A 31 14.32 3.38 6.75
N ARG A 32 14.23 4.52 6.06
CA ARG A 32 15.41 5.35 5.68
C ARG A 32 15.41 6.74 6.30
N GLN A 33 14.39 7.09 7.06
CA GLN A 33 14.25 8.40 7.69
C GLN A 33 14.38 8.25 9.20
N LEU A 34 13.27 8.13 9.92
CA LEU A 34 13.30 7.85 11.36
C LEU A 34 13.41 6.34 11.60
N ASP A 35 14.54 5.90 12.14
CA ASP A 35 14.72 4.54 12.63
C ASP A 35 13.84 4.28 13.87
N GLY A 36 13.34 3.05 14.02
CA GLY A 36 12.37 2.68 15.05
C GLY A 36 10.93 3.15 14.78
N SER A 37 10.66 3.81 13.65
CA SER A 37 9.28 4.09 13.22
C SER A 37 8.50 2.80 12.93
N ARG A 38 7.19 2.81 13.18
CA ARG A 38 6.30 1.67 12.92
C ARG A 38 6.37 1.25 11.44
N ALA A 39 6.13 -0.03 11.17
CA ALA A 39 5.97 -0.47 9.79
C ALA A 39 4.70 0.17 9.20
N SER A 40 4.74 0.53 7.91
CA SER A 40 3.60 1.21 7.26
C SER A 40 2.31 0.39 7.35
N PHE A 41 2.39 -0.94 7.26
CA PHE A 41 1.23 -1.82 7.33
C PHE A 41 0.58 -1.83 8.72
N ASP A 42 1.39 -1.78 9.79
CA ASP A 42 0.90 -1.82 11.17
C ASP A 42 0.06 -0.58 11.52
N GLN A 43 0.35 0.56 10.89
CA GLN A 43 -0.40 1.81 11.08
C GLN A 43 -1.58 1.99 10.11
N LEU A 44 -1.68 1.14 9.07
CA LEU A 44 -2.59 1.40 7.97
C LEU A 44 -4.06 1.43 8.42
N ALA A 45 -4.46 0.52 9.30
CA ALA A 45 -5.84 0.41 9.75
C ALA A 45 -6.31 1.69 10.47
N GLU A 46 -5.54 2.15 11.46
CA GLU A 46 -5.89 3.36 12.24
C GLU A 46 -5.92 4.62 11.35
N ILE A 47 -5.03 4.69 10.35
CA ILE A 47 -4.97 5.83 9.42
C ILE A 47 -6.15 5.81 8.43
N VAL A 48 -6.51 4.65 7.90
CA VAL A 48 -7.72 4.48 7.07
C VAL A 48 -8.95 4.91 7.85
N ASP A 49 -9.09 4.45 9.09
CA ASP A 49 -10.23 4.77 9.95
C ASP A 49 -10.31 6.28 10.24
N ALA A 50 -9.16 6.94 10.42
CA ALA A 50 -9.08 8.38 10.65
C ALA A 50 -9.30 9.23 9.39
N ALA A 51 -8.87 8.76 8.22
CA ALA A 51 -9.13 9.41 6.94
C ALA A 51 -10.63 9.36 6.61
N GLY A 52 -11.26 8.19 6.80
CA GLY A 52 -12.62 7.92 6.33
C GLY A 52 -12.73 8.13 4.82
N ASP A 53 -13.91 8.54 4.35
CA ASP A 53 -14.16 8.79 2.91
C ASP A 53 -13.66 10.16 2.42
N ARG A 54 -12.88 10.89 3.24
CA ARG A 54 -12.49 12.29 2.94
C ARG A 54 -11.34 12.37 1.96
N ILE A 55 -10.40 11.43 2.01
CA ILE A 55 -9.18 11.42 1.21
C ILE A 55 -8.77 9.98 0.87
N ASP A 56 -8.10 9.80 -0.27
CA ASP A 56 -7.57 8.49 -0.65
C ASP A 56 -6.37 8.10 0.23
N VAL A 57 -6.35 6.85 0.73
CA VAL A 57 -5.20 6.33 1.50
C VAL A 57 -4.42 5.33 0.66
N PHE A 58 -3.14 5.61 0.43
CA PHE A 58 -2.17 4.71 -0.20
C PHE A 58 -1.16 4.20 0.84
N MET A 59 -0.43 3.13 0.52
CA MET A 59 0.64 2.61 1.39
C MET A 59 1.89 2.28 0.59
N ASP A 60 3.08 2.52 1.13
CA ASP A 60 4.33 1.92 0.62
C ASP A 60 5.15 1.24 1.73
N GLY A 61 6.22 0.56 1.32
CA GLY A 61 7.15 -0.10 2.24
C GLY A 61 6.88 -1.60 2.37
N GLY A 62 7.91 -2.42 2.08
CA GLY A 62 7.84 -3.89 2.25
C GLY A 62 6.98 -4.67 1.25
N VAL A 63 6.32 -4.01 0.29
CA VAL A 63 5.55 -4.69 -0.76
C VAL A 63 6.49 -5.39 -1.74
N GLN A 64 6.39 -6.72 -1.82
CA GLN A 64 7.24 -7.55 -2.69
C GLN A 64 6.49 -8.68 -3.41
N ARG A 65 5.23 -8.95 -3.07
CA ARG A 65 4.42 -10.07 -3.59
C ARG A 65 2.95 -9.68 -3.65
N GLY A 66 2.17 -10.38 -4.47
CA GLY A 66 0.73 -10.14 -4.65
C GLY A 66 -0.05 -10.14 -3.32
N THR A 67 0.20 -11.09 -2.43
CA THR A 67 -0.45 -11.15 -1.12
C THR A 67 -0.17 -9.93 -0.23
N HIS A 68 0.95 -9.22 -0.38
CA HIS A 68 1.21 -7.99 0.39
C HIS A 68 0.30 -6.85 -0.09
N VAL A 69 0.09 -6.76 -1.41
CA VAL A 69 -0.86 -5.82 -2.01
C VAL A 69 -2.27 -6.14 -1.53
N LEU A 70 -2.70 -7.40 -1.63
CA LEU A 70 -4.06 -7.81 -1.22
C LEU A 70 -4.33 -7.52 0.25
N LYS A 71 -3.35 -7.75 1.13
CA LYS A 71 -3.48 -7.39 2.55
C LYS A 71 -3.71 -5.89 2.73
N ALA A 72 -2.92 -5.04 2.07
CA ALA A 72 -3.08 -3.59 2.19
C ALA A 72 -4.43 -3.10 1.66
N LEU A 73 -4.86 -3.62 0.50
CA LEU A 73 -6.18 -3.32 -0.06
C LEU A 73 -7.31 -3.78 0.89
N SER A 74 -7.19 -4.96 1.48
CA SER A 74 -8.16 -5.51 2.44
C SER A 74 -8.28 -4.68 3.72
N VAL A 75 -7.20 -3.99 4.15
CA VAL A 75 -7.26 -3.05 5.29
C VAL A 75 -8.00 -1.76 4.91
N GLY A 76 -7.94 -1.36 3.64
CA GLY A 76 -8.58 -0.16 3.10
C GLY A 76 -7.65 0.79 2.34
N ALA A 77 -6.41 0.39 2.03
CA ALA A 77 -5.60 1.17 1.09
C ALA A 77 -6.22 1.12 -0.32
N LYS A 78 -6.22 2.25 -1.03
CA LYS A 78 -6.67 2.34 -2.42
C LYS A 78 -5.69 1.72 -3.41
N ALA A 79 -4.39 1.90 -3.16
CA ALA A 79 -3.32 1.24 -3.89
C ALA A 79 -2.03 1.22 -3.05
N VAL A 80 -1.03 0.49 -3.53
CA VAL A 80 0.29 0.42 -2.90
C VAL A 80 1.40 0.91 -3.81
N GLY A 81 2.41 1.54 -3.23
CA GLY A 81 3.64 1.94 -3.89
C GLY A 81 4.72 0.87 -3.77
N VAL A 82 5.48 0.68 -4.85
CA VAL A 82 6.68 -0.16 -4.88
C VAL A 82 7.93 0.70 -5.07
N GLY A 83 8.87 0.59 -4.15
CA GLY A 83 10.16 1.30 -4.19
C GLY A 83 11.28 0.42 -4.75
N ARG A 84 12.08 -0.16 -3.86
CA ARG A 84 13.22 -1.04 -4.23
C ARG A 84 12.83 -2.21 -5.14
N TYR A 85 11.58 -2.67 -5.07
CA TYR A 85 11.06 -3.78 -5.88
C TYR A 85 11.32 -3.61 -7.38
N TYR A 86 11.13 -2.41 -7.96
CA TYR A 86 11.39 -2.21 -9.39
C TYR A 86 12.88 -1.93 -9.69
N LEU A 87 13.64 -1.45 -8.71
CA LEU A 87 15.06 -1.11 -8.88
C LEU A 87 15.93 -2.37 -9.03
N TYR A 88 15.62 -3.45 -8.32
CA TYR A 88 16.37 -4.71 -8.43
C TYR A 88 16.28 -5.36 -9.83
N PRO A 89 15.09 -5.58 -10.41
CA PRO A 89 14.99 -6.12 -11.76
C PRO A 89 15.48 -5.12 -12.82
N LEU A 90 15.37 -3.81 -12.58
CA LEU A 90 15.99 -2.79 -13.44
C LEU A 90 17.50 -2.96 -13.51
N ALA A 91 18.15 -3.18 -12.36
CA ALA A 91 19.60 -3.44 -12.31
C ALA A 91 19.98 -4.78 -12.97
N ALA A 92 19.12 -5.79 -12.85
CA ALA A 92 19.39 -7.13 -13.38
C ALA A 92 19.22 -7.24 -14.91
N ALA A 93 18.21 -6.58 -15.48
CA ALA A 93 17.83 -6.76 -16.88
C ALA A 93 17.18 -5.53 -17.54
N GLY A 94 17.42 -4.32 -17.01
CA GLY A 94 16.87 -3.09 -17.55
C GLY A 94 15.33 -3.08 -17.54
N GLN A 95 14.75 -2.44 -18.56
CA GLN A 95 13.30 -2.37 -18.74
C GLN A 95 12.63 -3.76 -18.77
N ALA A 96 13.22 -4.73 -19.49
CA ALA A 96 12.67 -6.08 -19.60
C ALA A 96 12.57 -6.78 -18.23
N GLY A 97 13.52 -6.51 -17.32
CA GLY A 97 13.45 -6.96 -15.94
C GLY A 97 12.24 -6.36 -15.22
N VAL A 98 12.05 -5.04 -15.31
CA VAL A 98 10.94 -4.33 -14.66
C VAL A 98 9.60 -4.84 -15.16
N GLU A 99 9.43 -4.95 -16.48
CA GLU A 99 8.20 -5.47 -17.10
C GLU A 99 7.89 -6.89 -16.64
N ARG A 100 8.90 -7.77 -16.62
CA ARG A 100 8.74 -9.14 -16.10
C ARG A 100 8.32 -9.13 -14.63
N ALA A 101 8.95 -8.32 -13.78
CA ALA A 101 8.62 -8.24 -12.36
C ALA A 101 7.20 -7.72 -12.12
N LEU A 102 6.76 -6.69 -12.86
CA LEU A 102 5.39 -6.18 -12.76
C LEU A 102 4.37 -7.19 -13.31
N GLY A 103 4.70 -7.90 -14.40
CA GLY A 103 3.88 -8.96 -14.96
C GLY A 103 3.69 -10.13 -13.98
N LEU A 104 4.76 -10.54 -13.30
CA LEU A 104 4.68 -11.57 -12.24
C LEU A 104 3.80 -11.12 -11.07
N MET A 105 3.95 -9.88 -10.59
CA MET A 105 3.10 -9.34 -9.52
C MET A 105 1.63 -9.30 -9.92
N LYS A 106 1.32 -8.91 -11.16
CA LYS A 106 -0.05 -8.95 -11.70
C LYS A 106 -0.59 -10.38 -11.74
N ALA A 107 0.19 -11.34 -12.23
CA ALA A 107 -0.21 -12.74 -12.29
C ALA A 107 -0.42 -13.35 -10.88
N GLU A 108 0.38 -12.95 -9.89
CA GLU A 108 0.17 -13.32 -8.48
C GLU A 108 -1.15 -12.74 -7.96
N LEU A 109 -1.40 -11.44 -8.14
CA LEU A 109 -2.65 -10.79 -7.74
C LEU A 109 -3.89 -11.50 -8.30
N GLU A 110 -3.91 -11.77 -9.60
CA GLU A 110 -5.03 -12.45 -10.26
C GLU A 110 -5.21 -13.88 -9.74
N ARG A 111 -4.11 -14.61 -9.51
CA ARG A 111 -4.17 -15.97 -8.96
C ARG A 111 -4.71 -15.96 -7.54
N ASP A 112 -4.19 -15.09 -6.69
CA ASP A 112 -4.54 -15.03 -5.28
C ASP A 112 -5.98 -14.57 -5.08
N MET A 113 -6.46 -13.59 -5.86
CA MET A 113 -7.87 -13.19 -5.86
C MET A 113 -8.80 -14.34 -6.26
N LYS A 114 -8.44 -15.13 -7.29
CA LYS A 114 -9.19 -16.34 -7.67
C LYS A 114 -9.25 -17.36 -6.54
N LEU A 115 -8.12 -17.59 -5.85
CA LEU A 115 -8.06 -18.52 -4.71
C LEU A 115 -8.88 -18.03 -3.50
N MET A 116 -9.03 -16.71 -3.35
CA MET A 116 -9.88 -16.10 -2.32
C MET A 116 -11.36 -16.03 -2.70
N GLY A 117 -11.73 -16.37 -3.94
CA GLY A 117 -13.09 -16.19 -4.46
C GLY A 117 -13.46 -14.73 -4.73
N CYS A 118 -12.48 -13.84 -4.85
CA CYS A 118 -12.68 -12.42 -5.14
C CYS A 118 -12.57 -12.17 -6.65
N ILE A 119 -13.63 -11.66 -7.28
CA ILE A 119 -13.67 -11.32 -8.71
C ILE A 119 -13.41 -9.84 -8.98
N ALA A 120 -13.41 -8.99 -7.95
CA ALA A 120 -13.15 -7.57 -8.05
C ALA A 120 -12.44 -7.04 -6.80
N ILE A 121 -11.63 -5.99 -6.95
CA ILE A 121 -10.91 -5.35 -5.83
C ILE A 121 -11.89 -4.85 -4.76
N GLY A 122 -13.07 -4.36 -5.16
CA GLY A 122 -14.10 -3.90 -4.24
C GLY A 122 -14.74 -4.98 -3.36
N GLN A 123 -14.42 -6.27 -3.58
CA GLN A 123 -14.82 -7.36 -2.69
C GLN A 123 -13.81 -7.62 -1.56
N LEU A 124 -12.67 -6.95 -1.58
CA LEU A 124 -11.69 -7.05 -0.50
C LEU A 124 -12.18 -6.26 0.72
N SER A 125 -12.07 -6.87 1.89
CA SER A 125 -12.48 -6.29 3.16
C SER A 125 -11.56 -6.78 4.28
N ARG A 126 -11.72 -6.22 5.48
CA ARG A 126 -10.96 -6.65 6.66
C ARG A 126 -11.23 -8.12 7.03
N ASP A 127 -12.32 -8.72 6.54
CA ASP A 127 -12.63 -10.15 6.74
C ASP A 127 -11.66 -11.09 6.01
N ASN A 128 -10.90 -10.58 5.03
CA ASN A 128 -9.81 -11.34 4.41
C ASN A 128 -8.62 -11.54 5.36
N LEU A 129 -8.59 -10.85 6.50
CA LEU A 129 -7.46 -10.79 7.41
C LEU A 129 -7.80 -11.36 8.77
N ARG A 130 -6.82 -12.04 9.36
CA ARG A 130 -6.82 -12.40 10.77
C ARG A 130 -5.55 -11.86 11.41
N PHE A 131 -5.69 -10.85 12.26
CA PHE A 131 -4.61 -10.33 13.09
C PHE A 131 -4.29 -11.36 14.19
N ARG A 132 -3.01 -11.55 14.48
CA ARG A 132 -2.49 -12.46 15.50
C ARG A 132 -1.48 -11.73 16.36
#